data_AF-A0A3C0G6D5-F1
#
_entry.id   AF-A0A3C0G6D5-F1
#
_cell.length_a   1.000
_cell.length_b   1.000
_cell.length_c   1.000
_cell.angle_alpha   90.00
_cell.angle_beta   90.00
_cell.angle_gamma   90.00
#
_symmetry.space_group_name_H-M   'P 1'
#
loop_
_entity.id
_entity.type
_entity.pdbx_description
1 polymer ?
#
loop_
_entity_poly.entity_id
_entity_poly.type
_entity_poly.pdbx_seq_one_letter_code
_entity_poly.pdbx_strand_id
1 'polypeptide(L)'
;MESISVFDMLKIGVGPSSSHTLGPWRAAERWLARLNSKNNLENVEEVEVHLYGSLSLTGKGHATDYAVMLGLLGADPELVPIESIDPMISSIKNDHVLLLNGKYSIVFDPDKHIIFNKKFLPFHANGLKFQAKLKSGRKISKTYYSIGGGFVIGEDRKNAKRKVDMFKKFPFPVQKGTELLEFCKNEDLKISDLVLQNERSLREDKVIDHELDRIWSTMLECMYTGCHTEGTLPGGLKVKRRAFEMHNKLKSDLPYSTPQEWLQSI
;
A
#
# COMPACT_ATOMS: atom_id res chain seq x y z
N MET A 1 4.91 -20.02 -7.46
CA MET A 1 3.50 -19.68 -7.20
C MET A 1 3.45 -19.00 -5.83
N GLU A 2 2.80 -17.86 -5.70
CA GLU A 2 2.62 -17.21 -4.39
C GLU A 2 1.33 -17.76 -3.77
N SER A 3 1.41 -18.23 -2.53
CA SER A 3 0.21 -18.45 -1.72
C SER A 3 -0.31 -17.09 -1.28
N ILE A 4 -1.63 -16.88 -1.40
CA ILE A 4 -2.28 -15.60 -1.12
C ILE A 4 -3.19 -15.80 0.09
N SER A 5 -3.04 -14.92 1.07
CA SER A 5 -3.97 -14.79 2.19
C SER A 5 -5.15 -13.84 1.86
N VAL A 6 -6.25 -13.94 2.60
CA VAL A 6 -7.32 -12.93 2.60
C VAL A 6 -6.77 -11.53 2.92
N PHE A 7 -5.81 -11.42 3.85
CA PHE A 7 -5.17 -10.14 4.21
C PHE A 7 -4.15 -9.67 3.18
N ASP A 8 -3.76 -10.56 2.27
CA ASP A 8 -2.97 -10.20 1.10
C ASP A 8 -3.82 -9.54 0.01
N MET A 9 -5.12 -9.88 -0.04
CA MET A 9 -6.12 -9.33 -0.97
C MET A 9 -6.77 -8.06 -0.41
N LEU A 10 -7.16 -8.08 0.87
CA LEU A 10 -7.82 -6.99 1.57
C LEU A 10 -6.78 -6.24 2.41
N LYS A 11 -6.17 -5.22 1.81
CA LYS A 11 -5.15 -4.38 2.45
C LYS A 11 -5.69 -3.01 2.74
N ILE A 12 -5.52 -2.58 3.99
CA ILE A 12 -5.70 -1.18 4.37
C ILE A 12 -4.56 -0.38 3.75
N GLY A 13 -4.86 0.85 3.37
CA GLY A 13 -3.86 1.76 2.81
C GLY A 13 -4.50 3.01 2.24
N VAL A 14 -3.64 3.96 1.87
CA VAL A 14 -4.07 5.21 1.25
C VAL A 14 -4.23 5.07 -0.26
N GLY A 15 -5.36 5.57 -0.79
CA GLY A 15 -5.61 5.70 -2.22
C GLY A 15 -4.74 6.80 -2.89
N PRO A 16 -4.90 7.04 -4.20
CA PRO A 16 -5.96 6.52 -5.06
C PRO A 16 -5.64 5.17 -5.73
N SER A 17 -4.42 4.65 -5.64
CA SER A 17 -4.01 3.47 -6.41
C SER A 17 -3.14 2.49 -5.62
N SER A 18 -3.52 1.22 -5.58
CA SER A 18 -2.68 0.20 -4.92
C SER A 18 -1.34 0.00 -5.65
N SER A 19 -1.30 0.17 -6.98
CA SER A 19 -0.09 -0.04 -7.76
C SER A 19 0.79 1.21 -7.86
N HIS A 20 0.20 2.41 -7.83
CA HIS A 20 0.92 3.68 -8.02
C HIS A 20 1.07 4.50 -6.74
N THR A 21 0.34 4.17 -5.67
CA THR A 21 0.44 4.82 -4.36
C THR A 21 0.97 3.83 -3.33
N LEU A 22 0.19 2.80 -2.98
CA LEU A 22 0.57 1.85 -1.92
C LEU A 22 1.85 1.07 -2.26
N GLY A 23 2.00 0.58 -3.50
CA GLY A 23 3.20 -0.13 -3.94
C GLY A 23 4.49 0.70 -3.78
N PRO A 24 4.61 1.89 -4.39
CA PRO A 24 5.76 2.77 -4.21
C PRO A 24 6.05 3.13 -2.75
N TRP A 25 5.02 3.32 -1.93
CA TRP A 25 5.16 3.56 -0.49
C TRP A 25 5.79 2.35 0.23
N ARG A 26 5.23 1.15 0.04
CA ARG A 26 5.78 -0.11 0.60
C ARG A 26 7.19 -0.41 0.09
N ALA A 27 7.52 0.02 -1.14
CA ALA A 27 8.87 -0.11 -1.69
C ALA A 27 9.88 0.79 -0.97
N ALA A 28 9.48 2.02 -0.60
CA ALA A 28 10.29 2.92 0.21
C ALA A 28 10.53 2.36 1.61
N GLU A 29 9.51 1.82 2.28
CA GLU A 29 9.66 1.16 3.59
C GLU A 29 10.68 0.00 3.53
N ARG A 30 10.56 -0.87 2.52
CA ARG A 30 11.51 -1.97 2.31
C ARG A 30 12.92 -1.47 2.05
N TRP A 31 13.06 -0.34 1.35
CA TRP A 31 14.34 0.31 1.12
C TRP A 31 14.93 0.86 2.43
N LEU A 32 14.15 1.56 3.25
CA LEU A 32 14.58 2.05 4.56
C LEU A 32 15.00 0.91 5.48
N ALA A 33 14.21 -0.17 5.56
CA ALA A 33 14.55 -1.36 6.34
C ALA A 33 15.88 -1.99 5.87
N ARG A 34 16.13 -1.99 4.55
CA ARG A 34 17.41 -2.45 3.98
C ARG A 34 18.58 -1.53 4.35
N LEU A 35 18.39 -0.23 4.36
CA LEU A 35 19.43 0.71 4.78
C LEU A 35 19.74 0.56 6.28
N ASN A 36 18.70 0.42 7.09
CA ASN A 36 18.78 0.25 8.53
C ASN A 36 19.48 -1.06 8.92
N SER A 37 19.09 -2.20 8.33
CA SER A 37 19.73 -3.51 8.58
C SER A 37 21.22 -3.57 8.23
N LYS A 38 21.72 -2.58 7.48
CA LYS A 38 23.14 -2.44 7.13
C LYS A 38 23.81 -1.26 7.83
N ASN A 39 23.17 -0.66 8.83
CA ASN A 39 23.64 0.53 9.56
C ASN A 39 24.08 1.69 8.64
N ASN A 40 23.44 1.83 7.48
CA ASN A 40 23.78 2.88 6.52
C ASN A 40 22.94 4.14 6.69
N LEU A 41 21.82 4.06 7.42
CA LEU A 41 20.79 5.10 7.45
C LEU A 41 21.33 6.47 7.92
N GLU A 42 22.11 6.49 9.01
CA GLU A 42 22.76 7.70 9.54
C GLU A 42 23.84 8.30 8.61
N ASN A 43 24.34 7.46 7.68
CA ASN A 43 25.42 7.79 6.77
C ASN A 43 24.90 8.25 5.41
N VAL A 44 23.58 8.24 5.19
CA VAL A 44 22.97 8.76 3.96
C VAL A 44 23.10 10.29 3.94
N GLU A 45 23.69 10.80 2.87
CA GLU A 45 23.83 12.24 2.60
C GLU A 45 22.76 12.71 1.60
N GLU A 46 22.44 11.88 0.60
CA GLU A 46 21.52 12.22 -0.48
C GLU A 46 20.71 10.99 -0.89
N VAL A 47 19.44 11.20 -1.24
CA VAL A 47 18.53 10.17 -1.76
C VAL A 47 17.93 10.65 -3.07
N GLU A 48 17.96 9.78 -4.08
CA GLU A 48 17.21 9.95 -5.33
C GLU A 48 16.26 8.77 -5.51
N VAL A 49 15.10 9.04 -6.12
CA VAL A 49 14.12 8.03 -6.50
C VAL A 49 13.82 8.16 -7.98
N HIS A 50 14.08 7.08 -8.71
CA HIS A 50 13.85 7.00 -10.14
C HIS A 50 12.61 6.16 -10.39
N LEU A 51 11.57 6.77 -10.98
CA LEU A 51 10.33 6.12 -11.38
C LEU A 51 10.40 5.78 -12.87
N TYR A 52 9.93 4.60 -13.27
CA TYR A 52 10.03 4.09 -14.65
C TYR A 52 8.67 3.63 -15.19
N GLY A 53 8.56 3.59 -16.52
CA GLY A 53 7.41 3.05 -17.24
C GLY A 53 6.09 3.68 -16.81
N SER A 54 5.07 2.86 -16.56
CA SER A 54 3.72 3.35 -16.23
C SER A 54 3.65 4.15 -14.93
N LEU A 55 4.51 3.82 -13.94
CA LEU A 55 4.67 4.62 -12.72
C LEU A 55 5.12 6.05 -13.05
N SER A 56 6.04 6.19 -14.00
CA SER A 56 6.51 7.51 -14.41
C SER A 56 5.45 8.28 -15.21
N LEU A 57 4.69 7.60 -16.06
CA LEU A 57 3.76 8.28 -16.99
C LEU A 57 2.53 8.82 -16.27
N THR A 58 2.02 8.09 -15.28
CA THR A 58 0.78 8.43 -14.59
C THR A 58 0.99 8.80 -13.12
N GLY A 59 2.23 8.75 -12.63
CA GLY A 59 2.52 8.84 -11.20
C GLY A 59 2.07 10.14 -10.54
N LYS A 60 2.20 11.30 -11.21
CA LYS A 60 1.69 12.58 -10.68
C LYS A 60 0.17 12.55 -10.46
N GLY A 61 -0.59 11.98 -11.39
CA GLY A 61 -2.05 11.83 -11.25
C GLY A 61 -2.47 10.83 -10.17
N HIS A 62 -1.60 9.86 -9.84
CA HIS A 62 -1.81 8.87 -8.80
C HIS A 62 -1.07 9.18 -7.48
N ALA A 63 -0.51 10.38 -7.35
CA ALA A 63 0.27 10.81 -6.18
C ALA A 63 1.44 9.87 -5.81
N THR A 64 2.11 9.28 -6.81
CA THR A 64 3.28 8.41 -6.61
C THR A 64 4.45 9.14 -5.94
N ASP A 65 4.64 10.41 -6.26
CA ASP A 65 5.63 11.27 -5.61
C ASP A 65 5.32 11.46 -4.11
N TYR A 66 4.04 11.63 -3.76
CA TYR A 66 3.60 11.72 -2.36
C TYR A 66 3.90 10.41 -1.64
N ALA A 67 3.50 9.28 -2.23
CA ALA A 67 3.74 7.95 -1.67
C ALA A 67 5.23 7.68 -1.41
N VAL A 68 6.10 8.07 -2.34
CA VAL A 68 7.55 7.93 -2.17
C VAL A 68 8.07 8.80 -1.03
N MET A 69 7.65 10.07 -0.97
CA MET A 69 8.07 10.99 0.10
C MET A 69 7.63 10.50 1.48
N LEU A 70 6.36 10.12 1.63
CA LEU A 70 5.81 9.61 2.89
C LEU A 70 6.47 8.30 3.31
N GLY A 71 6.72 7.41 2.35
CA GLY A 71 7.47 6.18 2.61
C GLY A 71 8.92 6.43 3.00
N LEU A 72 9.59 7.46 2.46
CA LEU A 72 10.93 7.87 2.86
C LEU A 72 10.96 8.56 4.23
N LEU A 73 9.87 9.24 4.64
CA LEU A 73 9.69 9.71 6.02
C LEU A 73 9.53 8.53 7.01
N GLY A 74 9.23 7.33 6.53
CA GLY A 74 8.92 6.18 7.38
C GLY A 74 7.49 6.20 7.93
N ALA A 75 6.59 6.96 7.31
CA ALA A 75 5.17 6.91 7.65
C ALA A 75 4.57 5.57 7.19
N ASP A 76 3.67 4.99 8.00
CA ASP A 76 2.97 3.76 7.65
C ASP A 76 1.70 4.10 6.83
N PRO A 77 1.53 3.58 5.60
CA PRO A 77 0.35 3.84 4.78
C PRO A 77 -0.95 3.31 5.40
N GLU A 78 -0.90 2.43 6.40
CA GLU A 78 -2.10 1.94 7.11
C GLU A 78 -2.51 2.83 8.29
N LEU A 79 -1.58 3.60 8.85
CA LEU A 79 -1.78 4.31 10.13
C LEU A 79 -1.62 5.83 10.03
N VAL A 80 -1.11 6.33 8.91
CA VAL A 80 -0.93 7.76 8.68
C VAL A 80 -2.28 8.50 8.70
N PRO A 81 -2.45 9.55 9.53
CA PRO A 81 -3.64 10.38 9.49
C PRO A 81 -3.75 11.10 8.15
N ILE A 82 -4.89 10.98 7.47
CA ILE A 82 -5.09 11.49 6.11
C ILE A 82 -4.92 13.01 6.04
N GLU A 83 -5.40 13.72 7.05
CA GLU A 83 -5.29 15.17 7.21
C GLU A 83 -3.85 15.66 7.37
N SER A 84 -2.92 14.78 7.77
CA SER A 84 -1.51 15.11 7.96
C SER A 84 -0.68 15.02 6.67
N ILE A 85 -1.19 14.33 5.65
CA ILE A 85 -0.46 14.05 4.40
C ILE A 85 -0.09 15.35 3.68
N ASP A 86 -1.07 16.21 3.41
CA ASP A 86 -0.82 17.46 2.67
C ASP A 86 0.14 18.41 3.39
N PRO A 87 0.02 18.63 4.73
CA PRO A 87 1.02 19.36 5.50
C PRO A 87 2.43 18.78 5.42
N MET A 88 2.58 17.45 5.56
CA MET A 88 3.90 16.79 5.48
C MET A 88 4.55 17.00 4.11
N ILE A 89 3.80 16.80 3.03
CA ILE A 89 4.30 16.98 1.67
C ILE A 89 4.63 18.45 1.39
N SER A 90 3.81 19.38 1.89
CA SER A 90 4.04 20.81 1.70
C SER A 90 5.32 21.28 2.40
N SER A 91 5.60 20.80 3.62
CA SER A 91 6.87 21.11 4.30
C SER A 91 8.07 20.62 3.50
N ILE A 92 8.07 19.37 3.00
CA ILE A 92 9.19 18.86 2.18
C ILE A 92 9.39 19.72 0.93
N LYS A 93 8.30 20.10 0.24
CA LYS A 93 8.36 20.93 -0.97
C LYS A 93 8.88 22.34 -0.71
N ASN A 94 8.50 22.95 0.42
CA ASN A 94 8.88 24.33 0.73
C ASN A 94 10.30 24.42 1.31
N ASP A 95 10.63 23.50 2.22
CA ASP A 95 11.87 23.54 2.98
C ASP A 95 13.01 22.84 2.24
N HIS A 96 12.69 22.00 1.23
CA HIS A 96 13.62 21.11 0.53
C HIS A 96 14.42 20.22 1.50
N VAL A 97 13.77 19.78 2.58
CA VAL A 97 14.33 18.92 3.61
C VAL A 97 13.40 17.74 3.80
N LEU A 98 13.97 16.53 3.85
CA LEU A 98 13.25 15.31 4.19
C LEU A 98 13.87 14.69 5.45
N LEU A 99 13.02 14.37 6.43
CA LEU A 99 13.44 13.68 7.65
C LEU A 99 13.42 12.17 7.40
N LEU A 100 14.53 11.64 6.89
CA LEU A 100 14.64 10.25 6.44
C LEU A 100 14.37 9.29 7.60
N ASN A 101 13.38 8.41 7.41
CA ASN A 101 12.86 7.48 8.40
C ASN A 101 12.49 8.17 9.75
N GLY A 102 12.07 9.43 9.69
CA GLY A 102 11.70 10.23 10.85
C GLY A 102 12.88 10.60 11.76
N LYS A 103 14.13 10.40 11.32
CA LYS A 103 15.32 10.53 12.17
C LYS A 103 16.41 11.45 11.62
N TYR A 104 16.73 11.34 10.33
CA TYR A 104 17.91 12.01 9.76
C TYR A 104 17.50 13.02 8.72
N SER A 105 17.79 14.30 8.98
CA SER A 105 17.52 15.36 8.02
C SER A 105 18.48 15.27 6.82
N ILE A 106 17.92 15.24 5.62
CA ILE A 106 18.67 15.30 4.36
C ILE A 106 18.09 16.41 3.46
N VAL A 107 18.95 17.02 2.65
CA VAL A 107 18.48 17.92 1.58
C VAL A 107 17.72 17.09 0.57
N PHE A 108 16.48 17.48 0.29
CA PHE A 108 15.59 16.76 -0.62
C PHE A 108 14.63 17.74 -1.29
N ASP A 109 15.01 18.17 -2.49
CA ASP A 109 14.15 18.86 -3.45
C ASP A 109 13.36 17.82 -4.28
N PRO A 110 12.04 17.66 -4.12
CA PRO A 110 11.28 16.63 -4.81
C PRO A 110 11.34 16.72 -6.34
N ASP A 111 11.47 17.93 -6.91
CA ASP A 111 11.50 18.11 -8.37
C ASP A 111 12.83 17.69 -8.98
N LYS A 112 13.91 17.69 -8.19
CA LYS A 112 15.23 17.19 -8.61
C LYS A 112 15.48 15.73 -8.23
N HIS A 113 15.02 15.32 -7.06
CA HIS A 113 15.35 14.02 -6.49
C HIS A 113 14.31 12.93 -6.76
N ILE A 114 13.12 13.27 -7.28
CA ILE A 114 12.16 12.29 -7.81
C ILE A 114 12.15 12.39 -9.34
N ILE A 115 12.88 11.48 -9.99
CA ILE A 115 13.11 11.49 -11.42
C ILE A 115 12.09 10.59 -12.13
N PHE A 116 11.26 11.20 -12.97
CA PHE A 116 10.28 10.54 -13.82
C PHE A 116 10.93 10.14 -15.15
N ASN A 117 11.25 8.85 -15.30
CA ASN A 117 11.89 8.29 -16.49
C ASN A 117 10.86 7.70 -17.47
N LYS A 118 10.90 8.15 -18.73
CA LYS A 118 10.09 7.58 -19.83
C LYS A 118 10.47 6.15 -20.23
N LYS A 119 11.61 5.64 -19.75
CA LYS A 119 12.10 4.29 -20.06
C LYS A 119 11.32 3.25 -19.27
N PHE A 120 11.10 2.09 -19.87
CA PHE A 120 10.56 0.91 -19.18
C PHE A 120 11.72 0.02 -18.74
N LEU A 121 11.61 -0.54 -17.54
CA LEU A 121 12.54 -1.58 -17.09
C LEU A 121 12.10 -2.94 -17.65
N PRO A 122 13.03 -3.88 -17.91
CA PRO A 122 12.72 -5.13 -18.63
C PRO A 122 11.74 -6.07 -17.93
N PHE A 123 11.61 -5.98 -16.60
CA PHE A 123 10.88 -6.98 -15.83
C PHE A 123 9.39 -6.68 -15.67
N HIS A 124 9.03 -5.43 -15.37
CA HIS A 124 7.64 -5.03 -15.15
C HIS A 124 7.49 -3.52 -15.46
N ALA A 125 6.31 -3.13 -15.95
CA ALA A 125 6.04 -1.75 -16.38
C ALA A 125 6.11 -0.73 -15.23
N ASN A 126 5.81 -1.15 -14.01
CA ASN A 126 5.85 -0.33 -12.80
C ASN A 126 7.18 -0.54 -12.07
N GLY A 127 8.25 0.06 -12.59
CA GLY A 127 9.57 -0.01 -11.98
C GLY A 127 9.88 1.23 -11.15
N LEU A 128 10.56 1.05 -10.02
CA LEU A 128 11.17 2.15 -9.27
C LEU A 128 12.53 1.75 -8.71
N LYS A 129 13.45 2.71 -8.64
CA LYS A 129 14.80 2.51 -8.12
C LYS A 129 15.14 3.58 -7.11
N PHE A 130 15.50 3.17 -5.91
CA PHE A 130 16.06 4.06 -4.90
C PHE A 130 17.58 4.09 -5.03
N GLN A 131 18.16 5.27 -4.91
CA GLN A 131 19.60 5.49 -4.86
C GLN A 131 19.92 6.34 -3.64
N ALA A 132 20.98 5.99 -2.92
CA ALA A 132 21.50 6.79 -1.82
C ALA A 132 23.00 6.99 -2.01
N LYS A 133 23.48 8.21 -1.78
CA LYS A 133 24.90 8.52 -1.64
C LYS A 133 25.20 8.62 -0.15
N LEU A 134 26.21 7.88 0.30
CA LEU A 134 26.66 7.95 1.69
C LEU A 134 27.70 9.08 1.85
N LYS A 135 27.91 9.53 3.09
CA LYS A 135 28.97 10.48 3.49
C LYS A 135 30.37 10.06 3.03
N SER A 136 30.60 8.75 2.85
CA SER A 136 31.86 8.21 2.31
C SER A 136 32.00 8.36 0.78
N GLY A 137 31.00 8.89 0.09
CA GLY A 137 30.90 8.95 -1.37
C GLY A 137 30.39 7.66 -2.02
N ARG A 138 30.28 6.56 -1.27
CA ARG A 138 29.75 5.29 -1.77
C ARG A 138 28.28 5.44 -2.17
N LYS A 139 27.92 4.96 -3.36
CA LYS A 139 26.54 4.90 -3.84
C LYS A 139 25.94 3.50 -3.58
N ILE A 140 24.71 3.46 -3.07
CA ILE A 140 23.92 2.24 -2.90
C ILE A 140 22.63 2.41 -3.67
N SER A 141 22.16 1.35 -4.34
CA SER A 141 20.87 1.40 -5.01
C SER A 141 20.12 0.07 -4.92
N LYS A 142 18.80 0.14 -5.11
CA LYS A 142 17.96 -1.04 -5.27
C LYS A 142 16.73 -0.74 -6.12
N THR A 143 16.45 -1.67 -7.04
CA THR A 143 15.26 -1.67 -7.89
C THR A 143 14.16 -2.53 -7.28
N TYR A 144 12.95 -2.00 -7.34
CA TYR A 144 11.71 -2.65 -6.95
C TYR A 144 10.68 -2.54 -8.09
N TYR A 145 9.67 -3.40 -8.04
CA TYR A 145 8.56 -3.40 -8.96
C TYR A 145 7.24 -3.49 -8.20
N SER A 146 6.30 -2.61 -8.53
CA SER A 146 4.94 -2.64 -8.01
C SER A 146 4.04 -3.45 -8.94
N ILE A 147 3.72 -4.68 -8.54
CA ILE A 147 3.09 -5.68 -9.42
C ILE A 147 1.56 -5.76 -9.28
N GLY A 148 0.95 -4.85 -8.52
CA GLY A 148 -0.50 -4.81 -8.29
C GLY A 148 -0.89 -5.18 -6.86
N GLY A 149 -2.08 -4.77 -6.41
CA GLY A 149 -2.58 -5.06 -5.05
C GLY A 149 -1.69 -4.58 -3.90
N GLY A 150 -0.84 -3.57 -4.12
CA GLY A 150 0.15 -3.11 -3.13
C GLY A 150 1.37 -4.02 -2.99
N PHE A 151 1.47 -5.10 -3.76
CA PHE A 151 2.62 -5.98 -3.74
C PHE A 151 3.82 -5.34 -4.43
N VAL A 152 4.95 -5.44 -3.73
CA VAL A 152 6.25 -5.01 -4.22
C VAL A 152 7.16 -6.21 -4.26
N ILE A 153 7.97 -6.33 -5.31
CA ILE A 153 9.07 -7.29 -5.34
C ILE A 153 10.38 -6.60 -5.69
N GLY A 154 11.47 -7.04 -5.06
CA GLY A 154 12.81 -6.65 -5.48
C GLY A 154 13.20 -7.43 -6.74
N GLU A 155 14.14 -6.88 -7.50
CA GLU A 155 14.69 -7.53 -8.70
C GLU A 155 15.32 -8.93 -8.43
N ASP A 156 15.67 -9.22 -7.18
CA ASP A 156 16.30 -10.50 -6.81
C ASP A 156 15.27 -11.64 -6.76
N ARG A 157 15.25 -12.49 -7.80
CA ARG A 157 14.33 -13.64 -7.95
C ARG A 157 14.70 -14.89 -7.13
N LYS A 158 15.45 -14.77 -6.03
CA LYS A 158 15.83 -15.93 -5.24
C LYS A 158 14.73 -16.23 -4.24
N ASN A 159 13.76 -17.11 -4.57
CA ASN A 159 12.99 -17.95 -3.62
C ASN A 159 11.84 -18.79 -4.24
N ALA A 160 11.88 -19.12 -5.54
CA ALA A 160 10.80 -19.90 -6.17
C ALA A 160 10.54 -21.27 -5.47
N LYS A 161 11.62 -21.97 -5.07
CA LYS A 161 11.54 -23.28 -4.39
C LYS A 161 10.85 -23.18 -3.02
N ARG A 162 11.26 -22.22 -2.18
CA ARG A 162 10.67 -21.98 -0.86
C ARG A 162 9.17 -21.69 -0.93
N LYS A 163 8.71 -20.98 -1.97
CA LYS A 163 7.28 -20.67 -2.16
C LYS A 163 6.45 -21.92 -2.47
N VAL A 164 6.98 -22.84 -3.29
CA VAL A 164 6.32 -24.12 -3.58
C VAL A 164 6.24 -24.99 -2.33
N ASP A 165 7.32 -25.06 -1.56
CA ASP A 165 7.34 -25.85 -0.32
C ASP A 165 6.38 -25.30 0.73
N MET A 166 6.18 -23.98 0.79
CA MET A 166 5.17 -23.37 1.66
C MET A 166 3.74 -23.64 1.18
N PHE A 167 3.49 -23.58 -0.13
CA PHE A 167 2.16 -23.87 -0.67
C PHE A 167 1.68 -25.28 -0.29
N LYS A 168 2.57 -26.28 -0.29
CA LYS A 168 2.23 -27.66 0.09
C LYS A 168 1.93 -27.86 1.58
N LYS A 169 2.20 -26.86 2.44
CA LYS A 169 1.95 -26.95 3.88
C LYS A 169 0.55 -26.48 4.29
N PHE A 170 -0.20 -25.87 3.37
CA PHE A 170 -1.59 -25.51 3.65
C PHE A 170 -2.44 -26.76 3.83
N PRO A 171 -3.39 -26.78 4.78
CA PRO A 171 -4.36 -27.86 4.94
C PRO A 171 -5.08 -28.20 3.65
N PHE A 172 -5.50 -27.17 2.90
CA PHE A 172 -6.23 -27.29 1.64
C PHE A 172 -5.53 -26.48 0.54
N PRO A 173 -4.46 -27.01 -0.08
CA PRO A 173 -3.67 -26.29 -1.07
C PRO A 173 -4.41 -26.24 -2.42
N VAL A 174 -5.16 -25.15 -2.65
CA VAL A 174 -5.98 -24.94 -3.85
C VAL A 174 -5.21 -24.16 -4.93
N GLN A 175 -5.15 -24.68 -6.16
CA GLN A 175 -4.67 -23.96 -7.34
C GLN A 175 -5.78 -23.70 -8.37
N LYS A 176 -6.79 -24.57 -8.44
CA LYS A 176 -7.88 -24.50 -9.40
C LYS A 176 -9.24 -24.48 -8.73
N GLY A 177 -10.22 -23.85 -9.38
CA GLY A 177 -11.61 -23.88 -8.91
C GLY A 177 -12.17 -25.30 -8.78
N THR A 178 -11.75 -26.23 -9.64
CA THR A 178 -12.16 -27.65 -9.54
C THR A 178 -11.63 -28.32 -8.27
N GLU A 179 -10.39 -28.02 -7.87
CA GLU A 179 -9.79 -28.54 -6.64
C GLU A 179 -10.48 -27.96 -5.41
N LEU A 180 -10.82 -26.66 -5.44
CA LEU A 180 -11.60 -26.01 -4.38
C LEU A 180 -12.93 -26.73 -4.14
N LEU A 181 -13.68 -26.99 -5.21
CA LEU A 181 -14.97 -27.68 -5.14
C LEU A 181 -14.82 -29.12 -4.66
N GLU A 182 -13.76 -29.81 -5.06
CA GLU A 182 -13.46 -31.17 -4.62
C GLU A 182 -13.16 -31.23 -3.11
N PHE A 183 -12.33 -30.32 -2.59
CA PHE A 183 -12.10 -30.22 -1.14
C PHE A 183 -13.38 -29.89 -0.37
N CYS A 184 -14.18 -28.92 -0.84
CA CYS A 184 -15.45 -28.57 -0.17
C CYS A 184 -16.40 -29.78 -0.10
N LYS A 185 -16.47 -30.57 -1.18
CA LYS A 185 -17.33 -31.76 -1.24
C LYS A 185 -16.81 -32.90 -0.35
N ASN A 186 -15.50 -33.17 -0.37
CA ASN A 186 -14.90 -34.29 0.36
C ASN A 186 -14.89 -34.06 1.87
N GLU A 187 -14.74 -32.80 2.30
CA GLU A 187 -14.66 -32.42 3.72
C GLU A 187 -15.99 -31.90 4.29
N ASP A 188 -17.05 -31.82 3.48
CA ASP A 188 -18.35 -31.22 3.84
C ASP A 188 -18.21 -29.78 4.41
N LEU A 189 -17.41 -28.95 3.74
CA LEU A 189 -17.10 -27.58 4.15
C LEU A 189 -17.62 -26.54 3.16
N LYS A 190 -18.03 -25.36 3.65
CA LYS A 190 -18.20 -24.19 2.77
C LYS A 190 -16.83 -23.67 2.33
N ILE A 191 -16.80 -22.91 1.24
CA ILE A 191 -15.58 -22.22 0.78
C ILE A 191 -14.98 -21.35 1.89
N SER A 192 -15.82 -20.65 2.67
CA SER A 192 -15.36 -19.82 3.79
C SER A 192 -14.66 -20.64 4.87
N ASP A 193 -15.16 -21.83 5.18
CA ASP A 193 -14.61 -22.70 6.21
C ASP A 193 -13.25 -23.24 5.76
N LEU A 194 -13.15 -23.66 4.48
CA LEU A 194 -11.89 -24.09 3.87
C LEU A 194 -10.84 -22.96 3.88
N VAL A 195 -11.23 -21.75 3.48
CA VAL A 195 -10.33 -20.58 3.51
C VAL A 195 -9.89 -20.28 4.94
N LEU A 196 -10.80 -20.32 5.92
CA LEU A 196 -10.48 -20.11 7.33
C LEU A 196 -9.48 -21.16 7.85
N GLN A 197 -9.65 -22.44 7.50
CA GLN A 197 -8.70 -23.49 7.88
C GLN A 197 -7.30 -23.27 7.27
N ASN A 198 -7.24 -22.79 6.03
CA ASN A 198 -5.97 -22.38 5.44
C ASN A 198 -5.34 -21.19 6.16
N GLU A 199 -6.13 -20.19 6.57
CA GLU A 199 -5.61 -19.04 7.32
C GLU A 199 -5.14 -19.41 8.72
N ARG A 200 -5.82 -20.36 9.38
CA ARG A 200 -5.40 -20.95 10.66
C ARG A 200 -4.03 -21.60 10.62
N SER A 201 -3.59 -22.06 9.43
CA SER A 201 -2.24 -22.58 9.25
C SER A 201 -1.14 -21.50 9.28
N LEU A 202 -1.53 -20.22 9.17
CA LEU A 202 -0.62 -19.07 9.15
C LEU A 202 -0.68 -18.24 10.44
N ARG A 203 -1.84 -18.19 11.11
CA ARG A 203 -2.04 -17.41 12.34
C ARG A 203 -3.24 -17.91 13.15
N GLU A 204 -3.31 -17.48 14.40
CA GLU A 204 -4.37 -17.86 15.34
C GLU A 204 -5.70 -17.14 15.07
N ASP A 205 -6.82 -17.74 15.48
CA ASP A 205 -8.18 -17.19 15.31
C ASP A 205 -8.32 -15.77 15.82
N LYS A 206 -7.78 -15.47 17.00
CA LYS A 206 -7.81 -14.11 17.57
C LYS A 206 -7.18 -13.07 16.66
N VAL A 207 -6.12 -13.44 15.93
CA VAL A 207 -5.47 -12.55 14.96
C VAL A 207 -6.35 -12.42 13.71
N ILE A 208 -6.93 -13.52 13.24
CA ILE A 208 -7.82 -13.50 12.06
C ILE A 208 -9.03 -12.58 12.33
N ASP A 209 -9.71 -12.77 13.44
CA ASP A 209 -10.89 -11.99 13.82
C ASP A 209 -10.54 -10.52 13.98
N HIS A 210 -9.46 -10.21 14.71
CA HIS A 210 -8.99 -8.83 14.87
C HIS A 210 -8.68 -8.14 13.53
N GLU A 211 -7.98 -8.81 12.62
CA GLU A 211 -7.62 -8.21 11.32
C GLU A 211 -8.86 -8.03 10.42
N LEU A 212 -9.81 -8.99 10.44
CA LEU A 212 -11.09 -8.85 9.71
C LEU A 212 -11.93 -7.70 10.26
N ASP A 213 -12.02 -7.56 11.59
CA ASP A 213 -12.72 -6.46 12.25
C ASP A 213 -12.06 -5.12 11.95
N ARG A 214 -10.73 -5.05 11.90
CA ARG A 214 -10.00 -3.84 11.50
C ARG A 214 -10.33 -3.46 10.06
N ILE A 215 -10.29 -4.41 9.13
CA ILE A 215 -10.64 -4.17 7.72
C ILE A 215 -12.08 -3.68 7.59
N TRP A 216 -13.02 -4.34 8.27
CA TRP A 216 -14.43 -3.95 8.25
C TRP A 216 -14.64 -2.54 8.81
N SER A 217 -14.03 -2.24 9.96
CA SER A 217 -14.11 -0.92 10.58
C SER A 217 -13.55 0.17 9.64
N THR A 218 -12.41 -0.08 9.01
CA THR A 218 -11.83 0.85 8.02
C THR A 218 -12.72 1.03 6.79
N MET A 219 -13.35 -0.04 6.29
CA MET A 219 -14.30 0.07 5.17
C MET A 219 -15.51 0.92 5.57
N LEU A 220 -16.06 0.69 6.77
CA LEU A 220 -17.20 1.42 7.30
C LEU A 220 -16.87 2.92 7.48
N GLU A 221 -15.72 3.22 8.07
CA GLU A 221 -15.22 4.59 8.20
C GLU A 221 -15.02 5.25 6.83
N CYS A 222 -14.44 4.54 5.86
CA CYS A 222 -14.24 5.06 4.50
C CYS A 222 -15.58 5.43 3.83
N MET A 223 -16.58 4.54 3.94
CA MET A 223 -17.93 4.81 3.44
C MET A 223 -18.57 6.00 4.16
N TYR A 224 -18.48 6.04 5.50
CA TYR A 224 -18.97 7.13 6.31
C TYR A 224 -18.36 8.46 5.88
N THR A 225 -17.04 8.56 5.81
CA THR A 225 -16.34 9.76 5.34
C THR A 225 -16.78 10.15 3.93
N GLY A 226 -16.92 9.20 3.01
CA GLY A 226 -17.39 9.45 1.65
C GLY A 226 -18.79 10.07 1.59
N CYS A 227 -19.72 9.58 2.41
CA CYS A 227 -21.08 10.08 2.53
C CYS A 227 -21.21 11.41 3.28
N HIS A 228 -20.15 11.85 3.98
CA HIS A 228 -20.09 13.11 4.72
C HIS A 228 -19.13 14.14 4.13
N THR A 229 -18.54 13.86 2.96
CA THR A 229 -17.58 14.76 2.29
C THR A 229 -18.14 15.32 0.99
N GLU A 230 -18.34 16.64 0.96
CA GLU A 230 -18.71 17.40 -0.23
C GLU A 230 -17.51 17.76 -1.12
N GLY A 231 -17.79 18.40 -2.25
CA GLY A 231 -16.79 19.03 -3.09
C GLY A 231 -16.49 18.29 -4.40
N THR A 232 -15.31 18.56 -4.95
CA THR A 232 -14.88 18.07 -6.27
C THR A 232 -13.63 17.21 -6.11
N LEU A 233 -13.53 16.12 -6.86
CA LEU A 233 -12.35 15.27 -6.86
C LEU A 233 -11.13 16.02 -7.41
N PRO A 234 -9.93 15.76 -6.86
CA PRO A 234 -8.68 16.29 -7.41
C PRO A 234 -8.38 15.68 -8.79
N GLY A 235 -7.38 16.22 -9.50
CA GLY A 235 -6.93 15.69 -10.80
C GLY A 235 -7.46 16.44 -12.03
N GLY A 236 -8.03 17.63 -11.87
CA GLY A 236 -8.31 18.57 -12.98
C GLY A 236 -9.56 18.28 -13.82
N LEU A 237 -10.18 17.11 -13.65
CA LEU A 237 -11.40 16.70 -14.39
C LEU A 237 -12.70 17.34 -13.86
N LYS A 238 -12.63 18.13 -12.78
CA LYS A 238 -13.78 18.81 -12.15
C LYS A 238 -14.95 17.89 -11.84
N VAL A 239 -14.67 16.65 -11.43
CA VAL A 239 -15.70 15.64 -11.12
C VAL A 239 -16.27 15.88 -9.73
N LYS A 240 -17.56 16.22 -9.63
CA LYS A 240 -18.25 16.43 -8.36
C LYS A 240 -18.39 15.11 -7.57
N ARG A 241 -18.14 15.15 -6.26
CA ARG A 241 -18.46 14.06 -5.33
C ARG A 241 -19.98 13.94 -5.19
N ARG A 242 -20.52 12.73 -5.41
CA ARG A 242 -21.98 12.49 -5.42
C ARG A 242 -22.52 11.83 -4.16
N ALA A 243 -21.66 11.13 -3.41
CA ALA A 243 -22.07 10.31 -2.27
C ALA A 243 -22.79 11.13 -1.19
N PHE A 244 -22.33 12.35 -0.89
CA PHE A 244 -22.97 13.24 0.07
C PHE A 244 -24.44 13.58 -0.27
N GLU A 245 -24.69 14.00 -1.51
CA GLU A 245 -26.05 14.35 -1.95
C GLU A 245 -26.97 13.13 -2.02
N MET A 246 -26.43 11.97 -2.38
CA MET A 246 -27.17 10.71 -2.37
C MET A 246 -27.53 10.28 -0.95
N HIS A 247 -26.55 10.33 -0.04
CA HIS A 247 -26.74 10.01 1.37
C HIS A 247 -27.83 10.89 2.02
N ASN A 248 -27.79 12.21 1.82
CA ASN A 248 -28.82 13.11 2.36
C ASN A 248 -30.24 12.85 1.85
N LYS A 249 -30.39 12.19 0.69
CA LYS A 249 -31.70 11.81 0.14
C LYS A 249 -32.21 10.46 0.66
N LEU A 250 -31.31 9.57 1.09
CA LEU A 250 -31.64 8.20 1.46
C LEU A 250 -31.68 7.98 2.97
N LYS A 251 -31.01 8.83 3.77
CA LYS A 251 -30.97 8.70 5.22
C LYS A 251 -32.36 8.84 5.85
N SER A 252 -32.58 8.09 6.91
CA SER A 252 -33.75 8.22 7.80
C SER A 252 -33.57 9.36 8.81
N ASP A 253 -34.60 9.61 9.63
CA ASP A 253 -34.56 10.59 10.72
C ASP A 253 -33.85 10.08 11.99
N LEU A 254 -33.26 8.89 11.95
CA LEU A 254 -32.53 8.33 13.08
C LEU A 254 -31.24 9.12 13.34
N PRO A 255 -31.02 9.67 14.55
CA PRO A 255 -29.78 10.35 14.88
C PRO A 255 -28.63 9.34 14.97
N TYR A 256 -27.44 9.75 14.54
CA TYR A 256 -26.21 8.99 14.65
C TYR A 256 -25.04 9.90 15.01
N SER A 257 -24.07 9.34 15.72
CA SER A 257 -22.83 9.99 16.14
C SER A 257 -21.58 9.18 15.78
N THR A 258 -21.77 7.92 15.36
CA THR A 258 -20.69 7.00 14.97
C THR A 258 -20.96 6.39 13.59
N PRO A 259 -19.92 5.86 12.90
CA PRO A 259 -20.11 5.11 11.66
C PRO A 259 -21.04 3.89 11.82
N GLN A 260 -21.04 3.24 12.99
CA GLN A 260 -21.89 2.09 13.29
C GLN A 260 -23.35 2.48 13.44
N GLU A 261 -23.65 3.57 14.14
CA GLU A 261 -25.00 4.12 14.23
C GLU A 261 -25.48 4.62 12.86
N TRP A 262 -24.59 5.26 12.09
CA TRP A 262 -24.89 5.73 10.74
C TRP A 262 -25.35 4.59 9.82
N LEU A 263 -24.74 3.41 9.90
CA LEU A 263 -25.14 2.26 9.11
C LEU A 263 -26.59 1.82 9.37
N GLN A 264 -27.11 2.04 10.58
CA GLN A 264 -28.51 1.74 10.92
C GLN A 264 -29.48 2.84 10.46
N SER A 265 -28.96 4.01 10.07
CA SER A 265 -29.74 5.16 9.65
C SER A 265 -30.01 5.21 8.13
N ILE A 266 -29.40 4.33 7.34
CA ILE A 266 -29.45 4.30 5.86
C ILE A 266 -30.12 3.04 5.31
#